data_AF-A0A9Q1DYK1-F1
#
_entry.id   AF-A0A9Q1DYK1-F1
#
_cell.length_a   1.000
_cell.length_b   1.000
_cell.length_c   1.000
_cell.angle_alpha   90.00
_cell.angle_beta   90.00
_cell.angle_gamma   90.00
#
_symmetry.space_group_name_H-M   'P 1'
#
loop_
_entity.id
_entity.type
_entity.pdbx_description
1 polymer ?
#
loop_
_entity_poly.entity_id
_entity_poly.type
_entity_poly.pdbx_seq_one_letter_code
_entity_poly.pdbx_strand_id
1 'polypeptide(L)'
;MESREDGFVNQLEDRVRLLTDENVQLRDKNERLFNRLGGLQTKLGQLAGSKTDLSSKLVISEEEKLKMAKDLIDAQIHTNKMREQYEAETFELKNKILSQENQLMEMEMERDRLQRDIQHTRGRLQVADKNYKELADEYITLKSNHLVLSEAHEKEVCRNEELSAELLGLAKAQDSLLRQQETQARSQALYGETAHELDRVRALVSRMSQHRVRQTEELAASEQERKALERNILGNQDQIKEELERMKRSYEEQQHRLEGKVVAMGKEQQENKRAIRSTQHKLAEQSAALLSSQSQLKEVEMENSRLQMQVKELNEEYRARLVRYLQDLAEYVDGLNDGQGAPRPPERAQMKKFVDSMLQDVRASYRSREEQLSSAARAYKKRLQKIIKTHEALLIAYRMQREQILALGERGLDPGPPESHFSLTDGELQVEQSRELQRLREDKARLECQLSDALGQKNARFNPVQSVSFQETGNSGRIAEDAWVDIRKQLKEFTHSTQEDQERERAQLITRATVAEEQVLELQDYVDKHLGRYKQEVMRLRRLLGTEAGRAHSAQAPEPRALRRPKKNPSYEI
;
A
#
# COMPACT_ATOMS: atom_id res chain seq x y z
N MET A 1 -68.92 -121.39 -69.24
CA MET A 1 -68.28 -121.24 -67.91
C MET A 1 -67.38 -120.00 -67.86
N GLU A 2 -66.84 -119.51 -68.97
CA GLU A 2 -65.97 -118.30 -69.02
C GLU A 2 -66.70 -116.98 -68.73
N SER A 3 -67.97 -116.80 -69.12
CA SER A 3 -68.65 -115.49 -68.97
C SER A 3 -69.06 -115.08 -67.55
N ARG A 4 -68.98 -115.99 -66.55
CA ARG A 4 -69.24 -115.65 -65.13
C ARG A 4 -67.97 -115.24 -64.39
N GLU A 5 -66.81 -115.73 -64.81
CA GLU A 5 -65.52 -115.32 -64.26
C GLU A 5 -65.16 -113.91 -64.73
N ASP A 6 -65.41 -113.58 -66.01
CA ASP A 6 -65.20 -112.22 -66.55
C ASP A 6 -66.06 -111.15 -65.84
N GLY A 7 -67.27 -111.50 -65.41
CA GLY A 7 -68.16 -110.58 -64.67
C GLY A 7 -67.68 -110.30 -63.24
N PHE A 8 -67.07 -111.27 -62.58
CA PHE A 8 -66.52 -111.12 -61.22
C PHE A 8 -65.17 -110.40 -61.27
N VAL A 9 -64.35 -110.69 -62.29
CA VAL A 9 -63.09 -110.00 -62.58
C VAL A 9 -63.35 -108.51 -62.88
N ASN A 10 -64.33 -108.18 -63.72
CA ASN A 10 -64.69 -106.78 -63.99
C ASN A 10 -65.17 -106.02 -62.73
N GLN A 11 -65.97 -106.65 -61.86
CA GLN A 11 -66.39 -106.02 -60.60
C GLN A 11 -65.23 -105.81 -59.62
N LEU A 12 -64.29 -106.75 -59.57
CA LEU A 12 -63.04 -106.60 -58.81
C LEU A 12 -62.16 -105.49 -59.38
N GLU A 13 -62.03 -105.40 -60.70
CA GLU A 13 -61.29 -104.33 -61.39
C GLU A 13 -61.90 -102.95 -61.12
N ASP A 14 -63.22 -102.80 -61.20
CA ASP A 14 -63.92 -101.56 -60.88
C ASP A 14 -63.79 -101.18 -59.39
N ARG A 15 -63.85 -102.18 -58.48
CA ARG A 15 -63.61 -101.98 -57.05
C ARG A 15 -62.18 -101.53 -56.78
N VAL A 16 -61.20 -102.13 -57.47
CA VAL A 16 -59.78 -101.74 -57.38
C VAL A 16 -59.58 -100.32 -57.92
N ARG A 17 -60.20 -99.95 -59.04
CA ARG A 17 -60.16 -98.57 -59.57
C ARG A 17 -60.72 -97.56 -58.58
N LEU A 18 -61.91 -97.81 -58.01
CA LEU A 18 -62.52 -96.94 -57.00
C LEU A 18 -61.64 -96.79 -55.75
N LEU A 19 -61.07 -97.88 -55.24
CA LEU A 19 -60.14 -97.84 -54.11
C LEU A 19 -58.82 -97.12 -54.47
N THR A 20 -58.39 -97.19 -55.72
CA THR A 20 -57.19 -96.49 -56.20
C THR A 20 -57.46 -94.98 -56.27
N ASP A 21 -58.60 -94.58 -56.84
CA ASP A 21 -59.03 -93.17 -56.90
C ASP A 21 -59.24 -92.59 -55.50
N GLU A 22 -59.86 -93.35 -54.58
CA GLU A 22 -60.02 -92.97 -53.18
C GLU A 22 -58.66 -92.83 -52.48
N ASN A 23 -57.72 -93.74 -52.71
CA ASN A 23 -56.35 -93.63 -52.19
C ASN A 23 -55.62 -92.40 -52.74
N VAL A 24 -55.79 -92.06 -54.02
CA VAL A 24 -55.22 -90.85 -54.61
C VAL A 24 -55.82 -89.61 -53.95
N GLN A 25 -57.14 -89.55 -53.78
CA GLN A 25 -57.79 -88.44 -53.08
C GLN A 25 -57.35 -88.31 -51.62
N LEU A 26 -57.14 -89.43 -50.92
CA LEU A 26 -56.61 -89.42 -49.55
C LEU A 26 -55.15 -88.96 -49.51
N ARG A 27 -54.33 -89.34 -50.49
CA ARG A 27 -52.96 -88.83 -50.62
C ARG A 27 -52.94 -87.33 -50.85
N ASP A 28 -53.76 -86.81 -51.77
CA ASP A 28 -53.88 -85.37 -52.04
C ASP A 28 -54.36 -84.60 -50.79
N LYS A 29 -55.34 -85.14 -50.06
CA LYS A 29 -55.82 -84.56 -48.80
C LYS A 29 -54.71 -84.56 -47.74
N ASN A 30 -53.98 -85.66 -47.59
CA ASN A 30 -52.85 -85.74 -46.67
C ASN A 30 -51.75 -84.76 -47.05
N GLU A 31 -51.40 -84.63 -48.32
CA GLU A 31 -50.40 -83.67 -48.79
C GLU A 31 -50.81 -82.22 -48.48
N ARG A 32 -52.08 -81.88 -48.69
CA ARG A 32 -52.63 -80.56 -48.29
C ARG A 32 -52.54 -80.35 -46.77
N LEU A 33 -52.82 -81.38 -45.97
CA LEU A 33 -52.69 -81.31 -44.52
C LEU A 33 -51.24 -81.15 -44.07
N PHE A 34 -50.29 -81.86 -44.69
CA PHE A 34 -48.85 -81.71 -44.42
C PHE A 34 -48.34 -80.32 -44.77
N ASN A 35 -48.74 -79.79 -45.94
CA ASN A 35 -48.38 -78.43 -46.34
C ASN A 35 -48.97 -77.38 -45.37
N ARG A 36 -50.21 -77.59 -44.91
CA ARG A 36 -50.83 -76.71 -43.92
C ARG A 36 -50.16 -76.82 -42.54
N LEU A 37 -49.78 -78.02 -42.11
CA LEU A 37 -49.04 -78.25 -40.88
C LEU A 37 -47.66 -77.59 -40.92
N GLY A 38 -46.93 -77.74 -42.04
CA GLY A 38 -45.65 -77.07 -42.26
C GLY A 38 -45.80 -75.54 -42.24
N GLY A 39 -46.84 -75.00 -42.87
CA GLY A 39 -47.16 -73.57 -42.81
C GLY A 39 -47.47 -73.07 -41.39
N LEU A 40 -48.17 -73.87 -40.58
CA LEU A 40 -48.43 -73.56 -39.17
C LEU A 40 -47.15 -73.64 -38.32
N GLN A 41 -46.29 -74.64 -38.55
CA GLN A 41 -45.01 -74.80 -37.86
C GLN A 41 -44.07 -73.63 -38.15
N THR A 42 -43.99 -73.19 -39.41
CA THR A 42 -43.19 -72.00 -39.79
C THR A 42 -43.72 -70.74 -39.13
N LYS A 43 -45.04 -70.52 -39.10
CA LYS A 43 -45.66 -69.38 -38.40
C LYS A 43 -45.40 -69.43 -36.90
N LEU A 44 -45.46 -70.60 -36.28
CA LEU A 44 -45.13 -70.78 -34.87
C LEU A 44 -43.66 -70.47 -34.59
N GLY A 45 -42.74 -70.91 -35.46
CA GLY A 45 -41.32 -70.57 -35.37
C GLY A 45 -41.05 -69.06 -35.48
N GLN A 46 -41.70 -68.39 -36.44
CA GLN A 46 -41.65 -66.93 -36.58
C GLN A 46 -42.24 -66.20 -35.36
N LEU A 47 -43.33 -66.72 -34.80
CA LEU A 47 -43.96 -66.14 -33.61
C LEU A 47 -43.10 -66.34 -32.36
N ALA A 48 -42.43 -67.49 -32.22
CA ALA A 48 -41.47 -67.73 -31.16
C ALA A 48 -40.26 -66.78 -31.27
N GLY A 49 -39.69 -66.63 -32.48
CA GLY A 49 -38.58 -65.71 -32.75
C GLY A 49 -38.94 -64.24 -32.48
N SER A 50 -40.10 -63.78 -32.95
CA SER A 50 -40.55 -62.41 -32.67
C SER A 50 -40.83 -62.17 -31.18
N LYS A 51 -41.36 -63.17 -30.45
CA LYS A 51 -41.53 -63.09 -29.00
C LYS A 51 -40.19 -62.97 -28.27
N THR A 52 -39.17 -63.74 -28.66
CA THR A 52 -37.83 -63.64 -28.05
C THR A 52 -37.17 -62.30 -28.36
N ASP A 53 -37.29 -61.81 -29.59
CA ASP A 53 -36.74 -60.51 -29.99
C ASP A 53 -37.38 -59.34 -29.24
N LEU A 54 -38.71 -59.37 -29.08
CA LEU A 54 -39.43 -58.37 -28.31
C LEU A 54 -39.05 -58.40 -26.82
N SER A 55 -38.90 -59.60 -26.25
CA SER A 55 -38.43 -59.75 -24.86
C SER A 55 -37.01 -59.21 -24.68
N SER A 56 -36.10 -59.47 -25.61
CA SER A 56 -34.72 -58.95 -25.56
C SER A 56 -34.69 -57.43 -25.68
N LYS A 57 -35.46 -56.84 -26.60
CA LYS A 57 -35.58 -55.39 -26.75
C LYS A 57 -36.16 -54.73 -25.49
N LEU A 58 -37.13 -55.37 -24.84
CA LEU A 58 -37.69 -54.87 -23.59
C LEU A 58 -36.62 -54.82 -22.49
N VAL A 59 -35.85 -55.88 -22.31
CA VAL A 59 -34.75 -55.93 -21.33
C VAL A 59 -33.74 -54.82 -21.57
N ILE A 60 -33.29 -54.64 -22.82
CA ILE A 60 -32.34 -53.56 -23.17
C ILE A 60 -32.95 -52.19 -22.84
N SER A 61 -34.23 -51.97 -23.16
CA SER A 61 -34.89 -50.70 -22.86
C SER A 61 -35.04 -50.43 -21.35
N GLU A 62 -35.20 -51.48 -20.53
CA GLU A 62 -35.24 -51.36 -19.08
C GLU A 62 -33.84 -51.10 -18.50
N GLU A 63 -32.81 -51.77 -19.01
CA GLU A 63 -31.41 -51.50 -18.65
C GLU A 63 -31.00 -50.07 -18.99
N GLU A 64 -31.38 -49.55 -20.16
CA GLU A 64 -31.15 -48.16 -20.55
C GLU A 64 -31.88 -47.17 -19.63
N LYS A 65 -33.13 -47.46 -19.26
CA LYS A 65 -33.89 -46.63 -18.29
C LYS A 65 -33.22 -46.62 -16.93
N LEU A 66 -32.76 -47.76 -16.43
CA LEU A 66 -32.04 -47.85 -15.17
C LEU A 66 -30.71 -47.10 -15.22
N LYS A 67 -29.99 -47.19 -16.35
CA LYS A 67 -28.77 -46.42 -16.57
C LYS A 67 -29.04 -44.91 -16.56
N MET A 68 -30.04 -44.45 -17.30
CA MET A 68 -30.43 -43.03 -17.30
C MET A 68 -30.89 -42.56 -15.91
N ALA A 69 -31.65 -43.38 -15.18
CA ALA A 69 -32.08 -43.06 -13.81
C ALA A 69 -30.89 -42.96 -12.85
N LYS A 70 -29.91 -43.86 -12.97
CA LYS A 70 -28.66 -43.80 -12.20
C LYS A 70 -27.88 -42.53 -12.52
N ASP A 71 -27.66 -42.23 -13.80
CA ASP A 71 -26.90 -41.05 -14.23
C ASP A 71 -27.59 -39.76 -13.75
N LEU A 72 -28.93 -39.71 -13.72
CA LEU A 72 -29.68 -38.59 -13.17
C LEU A 72 -29.48 -38.43 -11.65
N ILE A 73 -29.50 -39.54 -10.90
CA ILE A 73 -29.24 -39.52 -9.45
C ILE A 73 -27.80 -39.09 -9.17
N ASP A 74 -26.83 -39.62 -9.92
CA ASP A 74 -25.42 -39.24 -9.79
C ASP A 74 -25.23 -37.73 -10.07
N ALA A 75 -25.90 -37.20 -11.10
CA ALA A 75 -25.90 -35.76 -11.40
C ALA A 75 -26.54 -34.92 -10.28
N GLN A 76 -27.64 -35.40 -9.67
CA GLN A 76 -28.26 -34.74 -8.51
C GLN A 76 -27.35 -34.75 -7.28
N ILE A 77 -26.68 -35.87 -7.01
CA ILE A 77 -25.71 -35.98 -5.91
C ILE A 77 -24.54 -35.02 -6.15
N HIS A 78 -24.00 -34.97 -7.37
CA HIS A 78 -22.94 -34.02 -7.70
C HIS A 78 -23.39 -32.57 -7.54
N THR A 79 -24.60 -32.24 -7.97
CA THR A 79 -25.17 -30.89 -7.82
C THR A 79 -25.34 -30.52 -6.34
N ASN A 80 -25.85 -31.44 -5.51
CA ASN A 80 -25.98 -31.22 -4.07
C ASN A 80 -24.61 -31.06 -3.39
N LYS A 81 -23.61 -31.88 -3.75
CA LYS A 81 -22.24 -31.73 -3.25
C LYS A 81 -21.64 -30.37 -3.59
N MET A 82 -21.80 -29.90 -4.83
CA MET A 82 -21.34 -28.57 -5.22
C MET A 82 -22.06 -27.49 -4.43
N ARG A 83 -23.38 -27.62 -4.23
CA ARG A 83 -24.16 -26.68 -3.43
C ARG A 83 -23.69 -26.63 -1.97
N GLU A 84 -23.43 -27.78 -1.34
CA GLU A 84 -22.90 -27.86 0.02
C GLU A 84 -21.53 -27.18 0.13
N GLN A 85 -20.64 -27.38 -0.86
CA GLN A 85 -19.35 -26.69 -0.94
C GLN A 85 -19.53 -25.17 -1.03
N TYR A 86 -20.43 -24.68 -1.91
CA TYR A 86 -20.71 -23.26 -2.01
C TYR A 86 -21.28 -22.68 -0.72
N GLU A 87 -22.18 -23.40 -0.02
CA GLU A 87 -22.73 -22.96 1.25
C GLU A 87 -21.64 -22.91 2.34
N ALA A 88 -20.73 -23.88 2.38
CA ALA A 88 -19.59 -23.89 3.29
C ALA A 88 -18.61 -22.74 3.01
N GLU A 89 -18.20 -22.54 1.76
CA GLU A 89 -17.34 -21.41 1.35
C GLU A 89 -18.00 -20.07 1.67
N THR A 90 -19.31 -19.94 1.43
CA THR A 90 -20.06 -18.72 1.77
C THR A 90 -20.03 -18.44 3.27
N PHE A 91 -20.15 -19.48 4.11
CA PHE A 91 -20.06 -19.34 5.56
C PHE A 91 -18.65 -18.94 6.02
N GLU A 92 -17.61 -19.55 5.46
CA GLU A 92 -16.21 -19.19 5.73
C GLU A 92 -15.91 -17.74 5.33
N LEU A 93 -16.34 -17.34 4.13
CA LEU A 93 -16.20 -15.96 3.65
C LEU A 93 -16.94 -14.98 4.55
N LYS A 94 -18.17 -15.30 4.98
CA LYS A 94 -18.93 -14.46 5.91
C LYS A 94 -18.22 -14.30 7.25
N ASN A 95 -17.64 -15.36 7.80
CA ASN A 95 -16.85 -15.28 9.04
C ASN A 95 -15.59 -14.43 8.85
N LYS A 96 -14.93 -14.53 7.69
CA LYS A 96 -13.77 -13.70 7.37
C LYS A 96 -14.14 -12.23 7.24
N ILE A 97 -15.26 -11.90 6.59
CA ILE A 97 -15.80 -10.53 6.50
C ILE A 97 -16.06 -9.99 7.90
N LEU A 98 -16.76 -10.73 8.77
CA LEU A 98 -17.03 -10.30 10.16
C LEU A 98 -15.73 -10.07 10.95
N SER A 99 -14.72 -10.94 10.79
CA SER A 99 -13.41 -10.73 11.41
C SER A 99 -12.72 -9.46 10.90
N GLN A 100 -12.83 -9.17 9.61
CA GLN A 100 -12.24 -7.98 9.00
C GLN A 100 -13.00 -6.71 9.42
N GLU A 101 -14.33 -6.76 9.50
CA GLU A 101 -15.16 -5.66 10.01
C GLU A 101 -14.81 -5.32 11.47
N ASN A 102 -14.59 -6.34 12.32
CA ASN A 102 -14.15 -6.12 13.70
C ASN A 102 -12.77 -5.44 13.75
N GLN A 103 -11.81 -5.91 12.95
CA GLN A 103 -10.48 -5.29 12.87
C GLN A 103 -10.54 -3.86 12.34
N LEU A 104 -11.38 -3.59 11.33
CA LEU A 104 -11.59 -2.23 10.82
C LEU A 104 -12.18 -1.33 11.90
N MET A 105 -13.17 -1.80 12.66
CA MET A 105 -13.76 -1.04 13.77
C MET A 105 -12.74 -0.74 14.87
N GLU A 106 -11.86 -1.69 15.21
CA GLU A 106 -10.75 -1.48 16.14
C GLU A 106 -9.79 -0.39 15.65
N MET A 107 -9.37 -0.46 14.38
CA MET A 107 -8.49 0.52 13.76
C MET A 107 -9.14 1.92 13.66
N GLU A 108 -10.45 2.00 13.40
CA GLU A 108 -11.19 3.26 13.41
C GLU A 108 -11.22 3.89 14.81
N MET A 109 -11.45 3.09 15.85
CA MET A 109 -11.39 3.58 17.24
C MET A 109 -9.99 4.09 17.61
N GLU A 110 -8.93 3.41 17.16
CA GLU A 110 -7.55 3.85 17.37
C GLU A 110 -7.24 5.15 16.61
N ARG A 111 -7.66 5.26 15.35
CA ARG A 111 -7.57 6.50 14.57
C ARG A 111 -8.24 7.66 15.31
N ASP A 112 -9.45 7.46 15.80
CA ASP A 112 -10.21 8.51 16.49
C ASP A 112 -9.60 8.88 17.84
N ARG A 113 -8.91 7.95 18.52
CA ARG A 113 -8.09 8.24 19.71
C ARG A 113 -6.90 9.10 19.35
N LEU A 114 -6.11 8.69 18.36
CA LEU A 114 -4.92 9.43 17.92
C LEU A 114 -5.29 10.82 17.40
N GLN A 115 -6.41 10.97 16.71
CA GLN A 115 -6.90 12.27 16.24
C GLN A 115 -7.23 13.21 17.40
N ARG A 116 -7.83 12.71 18.49
CA ARG A 116 -8.06 13.50 19.71
C ARG A 116 -6.75 13.89 20.38
N ASP A 117 -5.77 12.99 20.43
CA ASP A 117 -4.45 13.28 21.01
C ASP A 117 -3.68 14.33 20.19
N ILE A 118 -3.78 14.27 18.86
CA ILE A 118 -3.22 15.29 17.95
C ILE A 118 -3.89 16.65 18.20
N GLN A 119 -5.22 16.69 18.33
CA GLN A 119 -5.94 17.94 18.62
C GLN A 119 -5.55 18.51 19.98
N HIS A 120 -5.44 17.66 21.00
CA HIS A 120 -5.01 18.06 22.34
C HIS A 120 -3.58 18.60 22.35
N THR A 121 -2.63 17.90 21.74
CA THR A 121 -1.23 18.35 21.65
C THR A 121 -1.08 19.62 20.83
N ARG A 122 -1.82 19.75 19.73
CA ARG A 122 -1.88 20.99 18.93
C ARG A 122 -2.43 22.16 19.74
N GLY A 123 -3.47 21.95 20.54
CA GLY A 123 -4.01 22.96 21.45
C GLY A 123 -2.97 23.42 22.48
N ARG A 124 -2.24 22.48 23.09
CA ARG A 124 -1.15 22.81 24.02
C ARG A 124 -0.02 23.59 23.37
N LEU A 125 0.36 23.22 22.14
CA LEU A 125 1.38 23.94 21.38
C LEU A 125 0.94 25.38 21.08
N GLN A 126 -0.31 25.59 20.65
CA GLN A 126 -0.85 26.93 20.41
C GLN A 126 -0.85 27.81 21.66
N VAL A 127 -1.11 27.24 22.83
CA VAL A 127 -1.01 27.98 24.11
C VAL A 127 0.44 28.35 24.40
N ALA A 128 1.39 27.43 24.23
CA ALA A 128 2.80 27.71 24.44
C ALA A 128 3.34 28.79 23.46
N ASP A 129 2.91 28.76 22.20
CA ASP A 129 3.27 29.76 21.19
C ASP A 129 2.74 31.15 21.55
N LYS A 130 1.53 31.24 22.11
CA LYS A 130 0.97 32.51 22.62
C LYS A 130 1.79 33.04 23.78
N ASN A 131 2.08 32.19 24.77
CA ASN A 131 2.89 32.57 25.93
C ASN A 131 4.30 33.03 25.51
N TYR A 132 4.91 32.41 24.49
CA TYR A 132 6.20 32.83 23.97
C TYR A 132 6.15 34.23 23.34
N LYS A 133 5.08 34.52 22.58
CA LYS A 133 4.86 35.85 21.99
C LYS A 133 4.64 36.90 23.07
N GLU A 134 3.79 36.62 24.07
CA GLU A 134 3.55 37.50 25.20
C GLU A 134 4.85 37.78 25.97
N LEU A 135 5.67 36.76 26.24
CA LEU A 135 6.96 36.94 26.90
C LEU A 135 7.97 37.74 26.05
N ALA A 136 7.95 37.57 24.73
CA ALA A 136 8.79 38.36 23.84
C ALA A 136 8.38 39.84 23.83
N ASP A 137 7.07 40.12 23.82
CA ASP A 137 6.54 41.47 23.92
C ASP A 137 6.89 42.11 25.28
N GLU A 138 6.73 41.37 26.38
CA GLU A 138 7.17 41.79 27.71
C GLU A 138 8.67 42.10 27.74
N TYR A 139 9.52 41.25 27.16
CA TYR A 139 10.95 41.50 27.08
C TYR A 139 11.30 42.76 26.28
N ILE A 140 10.60 43.03 25.17
CA ILE A 140 10.78 44.26 24.39
C ILE A 140 10.41 45.48 25.22
N THR A 141 9.28 45.44 25.93
CA THR A 141 8.87 46.56 26.81
C THR A 141 9.87 46.78 27.94
N LEU A 142 10.35 45.71 28.57
CA LEU A 142 11.34 45.78 29.65
C LEU A 142 12.67 46.35 29.14
N LYS A 143 13.14 45.92 27.97
CA LYS A 143 14.35 46.46 27.34
C LYS A 143 14.21 47.95 27.04
N SER A 144 13.05 48.38 26.53
CA SER A 144 12.76 49.80 26.29
C SER A 144 12.79 50.60 27.60
N ASN A 145 12.18 50.09 28.66
CA ASN A 145 12.18 50.73 29.98
C ASN A 145 13.60 50.86 30.56
N HIS A 146 14.41 49.80 30.45
CA HIS A 146 15.81 49.85 30.87
C HIS A 146 16.63 50.88 30.08
N LEU A 147 16.40 50.98 28.77
CA LEU A 147 17.08 51.98 27.94
C LEU A 147 16.79 53.41 28.42
N VAL A 148 15.50 53.72 28.65
CA VAL A 148 15.07 55.03 29.17
C VAL A 148 15.65 55.32 30.56
N LEU A 149 15.68 54.32 31.44
CA LEU A 149 16.29 54.46 32.77
C LEU A 149 17.80 54.70 32.68
N SER A 150 18.51 54.02 31.79
CA SER A 150 19.94 54.25 31.56
C SER A 150 20.20 55.66 31.04
N GLU A 151 19.43 56.15 30.06
CA GLU A 151 19.54 57.53 29.57
C GLU A 151 19.27 58.57 30.66
N ALA A 152 18.27 58.32 31.53
CA ALA A 152 17.99 59.18 32.67
C ALA A 152 19.14 59.17 33.68
N HIS A 153 19.71 58.01 33.95
CA HIS A 153 20.86 57.86 34.83
C HIS A 153 22.09 58.60 34.28
N GLU A 154 22.40 58.45 32.98
CA GLU A 154 23.49 59.17 32.32
C GLU A 154 23.31 60.69 32.43
N LYS A 155 22.08 61.20 32.25
CA LYS A 155 21.78 62.63 32.43
C LYS A 155 22.05 63.11 33.85
N GLU A 156 21.70 62.31 34.87
CA GLU A 156 22.00 62.64 36.27
C GLU A 156 23.52 62.57 36.56
N VAL A 157 24.24 61.63 35.95
CA VAL A 157 25.70 61.57 36.04
C VAL A 157 26.33 62.84 35.45
N CYS A 158 25.93 63.25 34.25
CA CYS A 158 26.41 64.49 33.63
C CYS A 158 26.11 65.72 34.51
N ARG A 159 24.92 65.81 35.09
CA ARG A 159 24.57 66.89 36.04
C ARG A 159 25.46 66.90 37.28
N ASN A 160 25.74 65.73 37.85
CA ASN A 160 26.63 65.61 38.99
C ASN A 160 28.09 65.96 38.65
N GLU A 161 28.55 65.62 37.44
CA GLU A 161 29.86 66.01 36.94
C GLU A 161 29.97 67.53 36.75
N GLU A 162 28.93 68.16 36.18
CA GLU A 162 28.82 69.63 36.05
C GLU A 162 28.88 70.29 37.43
N LEU A 163 28.05 69.84 38.38
CA LEU A 163 28.04 70.36 39.75
C LEU A 163 29.41 70.16 40.44
N SER A 164 30.04 69.00 40.24
CA SER A 164 31.38 68.73 40.78
C SER A 164 32.43 69.67 40.18
N ALA A 165 32.35 69.98 38.89
CA ALA A 165 33.22 70.94 38.22
C ALA A 165 32.99 72.37 38.73
N GLU A 166 31.73 72.77 38.96
CA GLU A 166 31.38 74.05 39.56
C GLU A 166 31.92 74.17 41.00
N LEU A 167 31.75 73.14 41.83
CA LEU A 167 32.30 73.09 43.19
C LEU A 167 33.83 73.18 43.20
N LEU A 168 34.51 72.47 42.29
CA LEU A 168 35.96 72.59 42.11
C LEU A 168 36.36 74.01 41.64
N GLY A 169 35.56 74.64 40.79
CA GLY A 169 35.74 76.03 40.37
C GLY A 169 35.63 77.00 41.54
N LEU A 170 34.60 76.84 42.37
CA LEU A 170 34.40 77.63 43.59
C LEU A 170 35.53 77.42 44.61
N ALA A 171 35.98 76.19 44.82
CA ALA A 171 37.11 75.88 45.68
C ALA A 171 38.39 76.58 45.20
N LYS A 172 38.68 76.52 43.88
CA LYS A 172 39.81 77.25 43.28
C LYS A 172 39.69 78.76 43.43
N ALA A 173 38.48 79.32 43.27
CA ALA A 173 38.22 80.74 43.48
C ALA A 173 38.44 81.14 44.95
N GLN A 174 37.97 80.33 45.89
CA GLN A 174 38.22 80.51 47.32
C GLN A 174 39.72 80.46 47.65
N ASP A 175 40.47 79.48 47.13
CA ASP A 175 41.92 79.40 47.29
C ASP A 175 42.63 80.64 46.72
N SER A 176 42.18 81.16 45.58
CA SER A 176 42.73 82.39 45.00
C SER A 176 42.44 83.63 45.84
N LEU A 177 41.26 83.73 46.44
CA LEU A 177 40.89 84.81 47.36
C LEU A 177 41.70 84.73 48.65
N LEU A 178 41.91 83.52 49.17
CA LEU A 178 42.79 83.30 50.33
C LEU A 178 44.23 83.74 50.03
N ARG A 179 44.78 83.38 48.86
CA ARG A 179 46.10 83.87 48.41
C ARG A 179 46.13 85.41 48.23
N GLN A 180 45.05 86.02 47.76
CA GLN A 180 44.93 87.48 47.69
C GLN A 180 44.87 88.13 49.08
N GLN A 181 44.13 87.56 50.03
CA GLN A 181 44.13 88.01 51.41
C GLN A 181 45.50 87.86 52.07
N GLU A 182 46.20 86.73 51.86
CA GLU A 182 47.56 86.53 52.35
C GLU A 182 48.54 87.56 51.77
N THR A 183 48.44 87.88 50.46
CA THR A 183 49.30 88.90 49.84
C THR A 183 48.97 90.32 50.29
N GLN A 184 47.70 90.63 50.55
CA GLN A 184 47.28 91.89 51.19
C GLN A 184 47.73 91.98 52.65
N ALA A 185 47.68 90.87 53.41
CA ALA A 185 48.23 90.81 54.76
C ALA A 185 49.76 91.00 54.74
N ARG A 186 50.46 90.44 53.75
CA ARG A 186 51.90 90.66 53.53
C ARG A 186 52.22 92.11 53.14
N SER A 187 51.37 92.78 52.36
CA SER A 187 51.58 94.20 52.03
C SER A 187 51.24 95.13 53.19
N GLN A 188 50.22 94.81 54.00
CA GLN A 188 49.95 95.50 55.26
C GLN A 188 51.07 95.31 56.29
N ALA A 189 51.71 94.14 56.32
CA ALA A 189 52.90 93.89 57.15
C ALA A 189 54.10 94.78 56.75
N LEU A 190 54.29 95.06 55.45
CA LEU A 190 55.31 96.01 54.97
C LEU A 190 55.02 97.47 55.39
N TYR A 191 53.75 97.86 55.54
CA TYR A 191 53.38 99.14 56.15
C TYR A 191 53.55 99.13 57.68
N GLY A 192 53.28 97.99 58.33
CA GLY A 192 53.52 97.77 59.77
C GLY A 192 54.99 97.84 60.17
N GLU A 193 55.93 97.47 59.29
CA GLU A 193 57.37 97.61 59.52
C GLU A 193 57.81 99.06 59.77
N THR A 194 57.10 100.06 59.22
CA THR A 194 57.37 101.48 59.52
C THR A 194 56.86 101.93 60.91
N ALA A 195 55.87 101.23 61.47
CA ALA A 195 55.38 101.46 62.83
C ALA A 195 56.21 100.68 63.88
N HIS A 196 56.78 99.53 63.52
CA HIS A 196 57.57 98.68 64.41
C HIS A 196 59.01 99.17 64.67
N GLU A 197 59.52 100.15 63.93
CA GLU A 197 60.82 100.79 64.21
C GLU A 197 60.78 101.71 65.46
N LEU A 198 59.60 102.20 65.88
CA LEU A 198 59.44 102.96 67.14
C LEU A 198 59.27 102.05 68.38
N ASP A 199 58.91 100.78 68.21
CA ASP A 199 58.77 99.80 69.31
C ASP A 199 60.05 98.99 69.58
N ARG A 200 61.05 99.04 68.69
CA ARG A 200 62.38 98.42 68.90
C ARG A 200 63.19 99.09 70.02
N VAL A 201 62.93 100.36 70.34
CA VAL A 201 63.60 101.07 71.45
C VAL A 201 62.94 100.77 72.81
N ARG A 202 61.72 100.22 72.84
CA ARG A 202 61.00 99.86 74.08
C ARG A 202 61.17 98.39 74.48
N ALA A 203 61.66 97.52 73.59
CA ALA A 203 61.81 96.08 73.82
C ALA A 203 63.22 95.62 74.27
N LEU A 204 64.14 96.56 74.55
CA LEU A 204 65.49 96.26 75.08
C LEU A 204 65.52 96.02 76.61
N VAL A 205 64.37 96.08 77.30
CA VAL A 205 64.26 95.94 78.77
C VAL A 205 63.40 94.74 79.22
N SER A 206 63.00 93.84 78.31
CA SER A 206 62.33 92.58 78.70
C SER A 206 63.06 91.32 78.23
N ARG A 207 64.39 91.42 78.10
CA ARG A 207 65.24 90.26 78.36
C ARG A 207 65.33 90.07 79.87
N MET A 208 65.10 88.82 80.29
CA MET A 208 65.36 88.25 81.62
C MET A 208 64.16 88.18 82.57
N SER A 209 63.26 87.23 82.32
CA SER A 209 62.84 86.34 83.40
C SER A 209 62.53 84.93 82.88
N GLN A 210 63.38 84.00 83.33
CA GLN A 210 63.07 82.61 83.67
C GLN A 210 62.85 81.60 82.53
N HIS A 211 63.99 81.05 82.10
CA HIS A 211 64.36 79.63 82.30
C HIS A 211 63.24 78.55 82.30
N ARG A 212 63.39 77.67 81.29
CA ARG A 212 63.48 76.19 81.39
C ARG A 212 62.20 75.33 81.37
N VAL A 213 62.28 74.33 80.47
CA VAL A 213 61.60 73.02 80.43
C VAL A 213 60.14 73.00 79.94
N ARG A 214 59.94 72.43 78.74
CA ARG A 214 59.19 71.17 78.51
C ARG A 214 59.23 70.81 77.01
N GLN A 215 60.04 69.80 76.69
CA GLN A 215 59.71 68.82 75.66
C GLN A 215 58.57 67.96 76.21
N THR A 216 57.54 67.73 75.41
CA THR A 216 56.68 66.52 75.31
C THR A 216 55.29 66.94 74.84
N GLU A 217 55.00 66.81 73.54
CA GLU A 217 53.67 66.57 72.96
C GLU A 217 53.75 66.60 71.43
N GLU A 218 54.45 65.64 70.82
CA GLU A 218 54.44 65.51 69.35
C GLU A 218 54.81 64.08 68.88
N LEU A 219 54.31 63.07 69.61
CA LEU A 219 54.48 61.66 69.23
C LEU A 219 53.17 60.85 69.18
N ALA A 220 52.01 61.50 69.28
CA ALA A 220 50.71 60.80 69.27
C ALA A 220 50.00 60.78 67.89
N ALA A 221 50.43 61.58 66.91
CA ALA A 221 49.74 61.68 65.62
C ALA A 221 50.13 60.60 64.58
N SER A 222 51.24 59.87 64.78
CA SER A 222 51.73 58.88 63.78
C SER A 222 51.20 57.45 63.98
N GLU A 223 50.77 57.07 65.19
CA GLU A 223 50.27 55.71 65.44
C GLU A 223 48.86 55.46 64.88
N GLN A 224 48.01 56.48 64.84
CA GLN A 224 46.62 56.34 64.37
C GLN A 224 46.55 56.29 62.83
N GLU A 225 47.44 57.02 62.16
CA GLU A 225 47.64 56.94 60.70
C GLU A 225 48.34 55.63 60.29
N ARG A 226 49.32 55.13 61.07
CA ARG A 226 49.87 53.77 60.84
C ARG A 226 48.83 52.67 61.02
N LYS A 227 47.95 52.75 62.03
CA LYS A 227 46.85 51.79 62.24
C LYS A 227 45.76 51.88 61.16
N ALA A 228 45.52 53.06 60.59
CA ALA A 228 44.60 53.24 59.46
C ALA A 228 45.20 52.68 58.14
N LEU A 229 46.49 52.90 57.91
CA LEU A 229 47.23 52.32 56.78
C LEU A 229 47.38 50.79 56.92
N GLU A 230 47.63 50.26 58.13
CA GLU A 230 47.65 48.81 58.40
C GLU A 230 46.28 48.17 58.15
N ARG A 231 45.16 48.80 58.54
CA ARG A 231 43.82 48.28 58.25
C ARG A 231 43.50 48.25 56.75
N ASN A 232 43.95 49.24 55.98
CA ASN A 232 43.72 49.25 54.53
C ASN A 232 44.68 48.32 53.76
N ILE A 233 45.90 48.12 54.23
CA ILE A 233 46.87 47.18 53.61
C ILE A 233 46.54 45.72 53.96
N LEU A 234 46.06 45.44 55.18
CA LEU A 234 45.63 44.10 55.61
C LEU A 234 44.19 43.78 55.17
N GLY A 235 43.28 44.76 55.09
CA GLY A 235 41.89 44.57 54.67
C GLY A 235 41.74 44.23 53.18
N ASN A 236 42.66 44.68 52.33
CA ASN A 236 42.69 44.32 50.90
C ASN A 236 43.28 42.94 50.64
N GLN A 237 43.94 42.33 51.63
CA GLN A 237 44.57 41.02 51.47
C GLN A 237 43.53 39.91 51.26
N ASP A 238 42.36 40.02 51.88
CA ASP A 238 41.28 39.04 51.74
C ASP A 238 40.50 39.24 50.43
N GLN A 239 40.31 40.49 49.98
CA GLN A 239 39.74 40.77 48.66
C GLN A 239 40.61 40.22 47.52
N ILE A 240 41.94 40.39 47.62
CA ILE A 240 42.88 39.82 46.65
C ILE A 240 42.84 38.28 46.68
N LYS A 241 42.75 37.65 47.87
CA LYS A 241 42.57 36.19 47.98
C LYS A 241 41.27 35.73 47.33
N GLU A 242 40.16 36.43 47.56
CA GLU A 242 38.87 36.11 46.96
C GLU A 242 38.87 36.27 45.43
N GLU A 243 39.53 37.30 44.91
CA GLU A 243 39.73 37.48 43.45
C GLU A 243 40.56 36.36 42.84
N LEU A 244 41.63 35.95 43.53
CA LEU A 244 42.53 34.88 43.09
C LEU A 244 41.82 33.51 43.15
N GLU A 245 41.00 33.28 44.17
CA GLU A 245 40.08 32.15 44.30
C GLU A 245 39.01 32.12 43.20
N ARG A 246 38.41 33.28 42.87
CA ARG A 246 37.45 33.41 41.76
C ARG A 246 38.11 33.13 40.41
N MET A 247 39.31 33.65 40.20
CA MET A 247 40.11 33.39 39.01
C MET A 247 40.52 31.91 38.90
N LYS A 248 40.91 31.28 40.00
CA LYS A 248 41.24 29.86 40.05
C LYS A 248 40.03 29.00 39.68
N ARG A 249 38.87 29.28 40.27
CA ARG A 249 37.60 28.59 39.96
C ARG A 249 37.21 28.75 38.49
N SER A 250 37.35 29.94 37.91
CA SER A 250 37.02 30.15 36.49
C SER A 250 37.97 29.40 35.55
N TYR A 251 39.27 29.29 35.89
CA TYR A 251 40.21 28.46 35.14
C TYR A 251 39.92 26.96 35.29
N GLU A 252 39.58 26.49 36.50
CA GLU A 252 39.17 25.09 36.74
C GLU A 252 37.90 24.75 35.95
N GLU A 253 36.91 25.65 35.92
CA GLU A 253 35.71 25.48 35.09
C GLU A 253 36.03 25.46 33.59
N GLN A 254 36.91 26.36 33.12
CA GLN A 254 37.34 26.36 31.72
C GLN A 254 38.10 25.07 31.37
N GLN A 255 38.96 24.59 32.27
CA GLN A 255 39.67 23.33 32.12
C GLN A 255 38.71 22.15 32.06
N HIS A 256 37.75 22.06 32.98
CA HIS A 256 36.72 21.02 32.95
C HIS A 256 35.83 21.09 31.71
N ARG A 257 35.50 22.29 31.20
CA ARG A 257 34.76 22.46 29.94
C ARG A 257 35.58 21.93 28.75
N LEU A 258 36.89 22.17 28.72
CA LEU A 258 37.78 21.67 27.66
C LEU A 258 37.95 20.15 27.77
N GLU A 259 38.17 19.61 28.96
CA GLU A 259 38.22 18.16 29.22
C GLU A 259 36.91 17.48 28.79
N GLY A 260 35.75 18.08 29.13
CA GLY A 260 34.45 17.60 28.71
C GLY A 260 34.28 17.57 27.19
N LYS A 261 34.74 18.61 26.48
CA LYS A 261 34.74 18.64 25.00
C LYS A 261 35.63 17.56 24.41
N VAL A 262 36.83 17.35 24.96
CA VAL A 262 37.75 16.28 24.51
C VAL A 262 37.14 14.90 24.69
N VAL A 263 36.50 14.64 25.83
CA VAL A 263 35.79 13.38 26.09
C VAL A 263 34.60 13.19 25.14
N ALA A 264 33.81 14.25 24.88
CA ALA A 264 32.70 14.20 23.94
C ALA A 264 33.17 13.90 22.51
N MET A 265 34.19 14.62 22.01
CA MET A 265 34.79 14.34 20.71
C MET A 265 35.39 12.93 20.64
N GLY A 266 35.98 12.41 21.72
CA GLY A 266 36.49 11.04 21.78
C GLY A 266 35.38 9.98 21.67
N LYS A 267 34.22 10.21 22.30
CA LYS A 267 33.03 9.35 22.17
C LYS A 267 32.46 9.38 20.75
N GLU A 268 32.29 10.58 20.19
CA GLU A 268 31.80 10.76 18.82
C GLU A 268 32.74 10.10 17.79
N GLN A 269 34.06 10.27 17.95
CA GLN A 269 35.04 9.61 17.08
C GLN A 269 34.95 8.08 17.18
N GLN A 270 34.70 7.53 18.37
CA GLN A 270 34.52 6.10 18.56
C GLN A 270 33.21 5.59 17.95
N GLU A 271 32.13 6.35 18.06
CA GLU A 271 30.84 6.05 17.42
C GLU A 271 30.96 6.09 15.89
N ASN A 272 31.61 7.11 15.33
CA ASN A 272 31.92 7.21 13.91
C ASN A 272 32.76 6.01 13.44
N LYS A 273 33.77 5.58 14.20
CA LYS A 273 34.54 4.36 13.88
C LYS A 273 33.67 3.10 13.88
N ARG A 274 32.72 2.97 14.82
CA ARG A 274 31.77 1.84 14.85
C ARG A 274 30.82 1.88 13.66
N ALA A 275 30.29 3.06 13.31
CA ALA A 275 29.43 3.25 12.16
C ALA A 275 30.14 2.86 10.85
N ILE A 276 31.39 3.31 10.66
CA ILE A 276 32.22 2.94 9.50
C ILE A 276 32.44 1.42 9.44
N ARG A 277 32.72 0.75 10.56
CA ARG A 277 32.85 -0.72 10.57
C ARG A 277 31.54 -1.42 10.22
N SER A 278 30.40 -0.90 10.70
CA SER A 278 29.08 -1.44 10.37
C SER A 278 28.76 -1.28 8.89
N THR A 279 29.05 -0.13 8.28
CA THR A 279 28.85 0.08 6.84
C THR A 279 29.80 -0.79 6.02
N GLN A 280 31.06 -0.92 6.42
CA GLN A 280 32.01 -1.85 5.79
C GLN A 280 31.53 -3.30 5.87
N HIS A 281 30.97 -3.73 7.00
CA HIS A 281 30.42 -5.08 7.14
C HIS A 281 29.23 -5.31 6.21
N LYS A 282 28.29 -4.36 6.17
CA LYS A 282 27.14 -4.42 5.24
C LYS A 282 27.58 -4.44 3.77
N LEU A 283 28.59 -3.64 3.40
CA LEU A 283 29.18 -3.66 2.06
C LEU A 283 29.82 -5.03 1.74
N ALA A 284 30.49 -5.65 2.71
CA ALA A 284 31.04 -6.99 2.55
C ALA A 284 29.94 -8.05 2.38
N GLU A 285 28.87 -7.98 3.16
CA GLU A 285 27.69 -8.86 3.02
C GLU A 285 27.03 -8.70 1.64
N GLN A 286 26.82 -7.45 1.18
CA GLN A 286 26.25 -7.16 -0.13
C GLN A 286 27.16 -7.65 -1.28
N SER A 287 28.48 -7.47 -1.17
CA SER A 287 29.41 -7.98 -2.18
C SER A 287 29.46 -9.51 -2.22
N ALA A 288 29.38 -10.20 -1.07
CA ALA A 288 29.24 -11.64 -1.01
C ALA A 288 27.91 -12.13 -1.63
N ALA A 289 26.80 -11.45 -1.34
CA ALA A 289 25.51 -11.76 -1.95
C ALA A 289 25.54 -11.57 -3.48
N LEU A 290 26.16 -10.49 -3.97
CA LEU A 290 26.34 -10.24 -5.40
C LEU A 290 27.16 -11.36 -6.06
N LEU A 291 28.29 -11.76 -5.48
CA LEU A 291 29.11 -12.86 -5.99
C LEU A 291 28.35 -14.19 -6.03
N SER A 292 27.57 -14.49 -4.99
CA SER A 292 26.73 -15.70 -4.96
C SER A 292 25.67 -15.69 -6.08
N SER A 293 25.05 -14.52 -6.33
CA SER A 293 24.08 -14.36 -7.42
C SER A 293 24.73 -14.48 -8.80
N GLN A 294 25.95 -13.97 -8.97
CA GLN A 294 26.74 -14.14 -10.20
C GLN A 294 27.14 -15.60 -10.43
N SER A 295 27.48 -16.35 -9.38
CA SER A 295 27.74 -17.80 -9.50
C SER A 295 26.49 -18.55 -9.96
N GLN A 296 25.34 -18.28 -9.32
CA GLN A 296 24.06 -18.89 -9.70
C GLN A 296 23.68 -18.55 -11.15
N LEU A 297 23.95 -17.32 -11.60
CA LEU A 297 23.70 -16.94 -12.99
C LEU A 297 24.56 -17.77 -13.95
N LYS A 298 25.86 -17.93 -13.68
CA LYS A 298 26.76 -18.78 -14.48
C LYS A 298 26.35 -20.25 -14.47
N GLU A 299 25.92 -20.78 -13.33
CA GLU A 299 25.39 -22.14 -13.21
C GLU A 299 24.17 -22.33 -14.12
N VAL A 300 23.22 -21.40 -14.08
CA VAL A 300 22.04 -21.42 -14.95
C VAL A 300 22.41 -21.27 -16.43
N GLU A 301 23.41 -20.46 -16.78
CA GLU A 301 23.91 -20.35 -18.16
C GLU A 301 24.52 -21.66 -18.66
N MET A 302 25.29 -22.35 -17.81
CA MET A 302 25.84 -23.67 -18.11
C MET A 302 24.73 -24.72 -18.25
N GLU A 303 23.74 -24.72 -17.36
CA GLU A 303 22.57 -25.58 -17.46
C GLU A 303 21.76 -25.33 -18.73
N ASN A 304 21.58 -24.07 -19.11
CA ASN A 304 20.89 -23.69 -20.35
C ASN A 304 21.65 -24.22 -21.57
N SER A 305 22.97 -24.04 -21.60
CA SER A 305 23.84 -24.58 -22.66
C SER A 305 23.76 -26.10 -22.73
N ARG A 306 23.75 -26.80 -21.57
CA ARG A 306 23.60 -28.25 -21.47
C ARG A 306 22.24 -28.71 -21.98
N LEU A 307 21.14 -28.07 -21.56
CA LEU A 307 19.79 -28.38 -22.02
C LEU A 307 19.65 -28.13 -23.53
N GLN A 308 20.28 -27.08 -24.05
CA GLN A 308 20.30 -26.79 -25.49
C GLN A 308 20.99 -27.91 -26.28
N MET A 309 22.09 -28.47 -25.77
CA MET A 309 22.74 -29.63 -26.36
C MET A 309 21.87 -30.88 -26.29
N GLN A 310 21.23 -31.16 -25.15
CA GLN A 310 20.29 -32.29 -25.02
C GLN A 310 19.12 -32.20 -26.00
N VAL A 311 18.60 -31.00 -26.27
CA VAL A 311 17.56 -30.79 -27.29
C VAL A 311 18.09 -31.07 -28.70
N LYS A 312 19.34 -30.73 -29.01
CA LYS A 312 19.96 -31.05 -30.30
C LYS A 312 20.13 -32.56 -30.47
N GLU A 313 20.67 -33.24 -29.46
CA GLU A 313 20.83 -34.70 -29.42
C GLU A 313 19.49 -35.42 -29.61
N LEU A 314 18.45 -35.04 -28.85
CA LEU A 314 17.12 -35.63 -29.00
C LEU A 314 16.53 -35.38 -30.40
N ASN A 315 16.73 -34.19 -30.98
CA ASN A 315 16.28 -33.90 -32.34
C ASN A 315 17.02 -34.75 -33.39
N GLU A 316 18.31 -34.99 -33.21
CA GLU A 316 19.11 -35.88 -34.05
C GLU A 316 18.64 -37.33 -33.90
N GLU A 317 18.35 -37.79 -32.69
CA GLU A 317 17.74 -39.10 -32.45
C GLU A 317 16.37 -39.24 -33.11
N TYR A 318 15.52 -38.21 -33.05
CA TYR A 318 14.22 -38.21 -33.74
C TYR A 318 14.39 -38.31 -35.25
N ARG A 319 15.33 -37.55 -35.82
CA ARG A 319 15.66 -37.64 -37.26
C ARG A 319 16.20 -39.02 -37.62
N ALA A 320 17.09 -39.59 -36.82
CA ALA A 320 17.64 -40.92 -37.06
C ALA A 320 16.56 -42.01 -36.99
N ARG A 321 15.62 -41.93 -36.03
CA ARG A 321 14.47 -42.84 -35.95
C ARG A 321 13.55 -42.71 -37.17
N LEU A 322 13.24 -41.50 -37.61
CA LEU A 322 12.45 -41.27 -38.82
C LEU A 322 13.13 -41.83 -40.07
N VAL A 323 14.44 -41.65 -40.22
CA VAL A 323 15.22 -42.24 -41.31
C VAL A 323 15.17 -43.75 -41.27
N ARG A 324 15.28 -44.36 -40.09
CA ARG A 324 15.19 -45.82 -39.93
C ARG A 324 13.80 -46.35 -40.27
N TYR A 325 12.75 -45.68 -39.82
CA TYR A 325 11.37 -45.99 -40.22
C TYR A 325 11.16 -45.90 -41.74
N LEU A 326 11.79 -44.93 -42.42
CA LEU A 326 11.76 -44.82 -43.88
C LEU A 326 12.57 -45.92 -44.57
N GLN A 327 13.72 -46.30 -44.02
CA GLN A 327 14.55 -47.41 -44.51
C GLN A 327 13.83 -48.75 -44.37
N ASP A 328 13.25 -49.04 -43.20
CA ASP A 328 12.48 -50.26 -42.94
C ASP A 328 11.26 -50.35 -43.88
N LEU A 329 10.61 -49.22 -44.18
CA LEU A 329 9.52 -49.15 -45.18
C LEU A 329 10.03 -49.40 -46.60
N ALA A 330 11.21 -48.88 -46.97
CA ALA A 330 11.82 -49.10 -48.28
C ALA A 330 12.26 -50.57 -48.46
N GLU A 331 12.94 -51.15 -47.48
CA GLU A 331 13.37 -52.57 -47.49
C GLU A 331 12.17 -53.53 -47.58
N TYR A 332 11.05 -53.21 -46.92
CA TYR A 332 9.81 -53.98 -47.05
C TYR A 332 9.19 -53.88 -48.46
N VAL A 333 9.20 -52.69 -49.07
CA VAL A 333 8.68 -52.46 -50.43
C VAL A 333 9.58 -53.11 -51.49
N ASP A 334 10.90 -53.09 -51.28
CA ASP A 334 11.87 -53.76 -52.17
C ASP A 334 11.80 -55.28 -52.02
N GLY A 335 11.64 -55.81 -50.80
CA GLY A 335 11.44 -57.25 -50.55
C GLY A 335 10.13 -57.83 -51.11
N LEU A 336 9.12 -56.99 -51.37
CA LEU A 336 7.89 -57.36 -52.09
C LEU A 336 8.13 -57.57 -53.59
N ASN A 337 9.18 -56.96 -54.17
CA ASN A 337 9.48 -57.04 -55.61
C ASN A 337 10.39 -58.23 -55.98
N ASP A 338 11.18 -58.77 -55.04
CA ASP A 338 12.12 -59.89 -55.28
C ASP A 338 11.50 -61.30 -55.10
N GLY A 339 10.24 -61.40 -54.68
CA GLY A 339 9.55 -62.68 -54.44
C GLY A 339 8.59 -63.09 -55.55
N GLN A 340 9.00 -64.03 -56.40
CA GLN A 340 8.12 -64.72 -57.37
C GLN A 340 6.93 -65.40 -56.67
N GLY A 341 5.71 -64.88 -56.94
CA GLY A 341 4.46 -65.62 -57.08
C GLY A 341 3.96 -66.51 -55.93
N ALA A 342 3.28 -65.92 -54.92
CA ALA A 342 2.14 -66.55 -54.21
C ALA A 342 1.41 -65.54 -53.31
N PRO A 343 0.07 -65.66 -53.10
CA PRO A 343 -0.69 -64.70 -52.31
C PRO A 343 -0.51 -64.98 -50.80
N ARG A 344 0.20 -64.11 -50.08
CA ARG A 344 0.40 -64.24 -48.62
C ARG A 344 -0.49 -63.27 -47.82
N PRO A 345 -1.49 -63.76 -47.06
CA PRO A 345 -2.29 -62.94 -46.16
C PRO A 345 -1.66 -62.53 -44.80
N PRO A 346 -0.54 -63.11 -44.27
CA PRO A 346 -0.01 -62.69 -42.96
C PRO A 346 0.92 -61.46 -42.99
N GLU A 347 1.40 -61.01 -44.16
CA GLU A 347 2.36 -59.90 -44.29
C GLU A 347 1.72 -58.51 -44.08
N ARG A 348 0.47 -58.30 -44.53
CA ARG A 348 -0.28 -57.05 -44.27
C ARG A 348 -0.51 -56.79 -42.78
N ALA A 349 -0.70 -57.84 -41.98
CA ALA A 349 -0.89 -57.71 -40.54
C ALA A 349 0.41 -57.31 -39.82
N GLN A 350 1.57 -57.74 -40.32
CA GLN A 350 2.88 -57.35 -39.80
C GLN A 350 3.20 -55.89 -40.15
N MET A 351 2.94 -55.46 -41.39
CA MET A 351 3.06 -54.04 -41.79
C MET A 351 2.15 -53.15 -40.95
N LYS A 352 0.90 -53.55 -40.74
CA LYS A 352 -0.04 -52.80 -39.90
C LYS A 352 0.49 -52.66 -38.47
N LYS A 353 1.01 -53.74 -37.86
CA LYS A 353 1.61 -53.68 -36.52
C LYS A 353 2.85 -52.79 -36.45
N PHE A 354 3.69 -52.78 -37.49
CA PHE A 354 4.86 -51.91 -37.55
C PHE A 354 4.48 -50.43 -37.66
N VAL A 355 3.55 -50.09 -38.56
CA VAL A 355 3.02 -48.73 -38.70
C VAL A 355 2.30 -48.28 -37.43
N ASP A 356 1.53 -49.17 -36.80
CA ASP A 356 0.87 -48.88 -35.52
C ASP A 356 1.90 -48.63 -34.39
N SER A 357 3.00 -49.39 -34.35
CA SER A 357 4.13 -49.16 -33.42
C SER A 357 4.82 -47.82 -33.68
N MET A 358 5.10 -47.50 -34.95
CA MET A 358 5.72 -46.22 -35.35
C MET A 358 4.82 -45.03 -34.95
N LEU A 359 3.53 -45.11 -35.23
CA LEU A 359 2.56 -44.07 -34.85
C LEU A 359 2.43 -43.95 -33.32
N GLN A 360 2.54 -45.06 -32.59
CA GLN A 360 2.53 -45.05 -31.13
C GLN A 360 3.79 -44.39 -30.56
N ASP A 361 4.96 -44.67 -31.11
CA ASP A 361 6.24 -44.05 -30.71
C ASP A 361 6.24 -42.54 -31.00
N VAL A 362 5.75 -42.13 -32.18
CA VAL A 362 5.60 -40.71 -32.54
C VAL A 362 4.59 -40.02 -31.61
N ARG A 363 3.47 -40.65 -31.27
CA ARG A 363 2.51 -40.09 -30.30
C ARG A 363 3.12 -39.97 -28.91
N ALA A 364 3.89 -40.96 -28.46
CA ALA A 364 4.54 -40.93 -27.16
C ALA A 364 5.62 -39.85 -27.07
N SER A 365 6.39 -39.64 -28.16
CA SER A 365 7.40 -38.58 -28.22
C SER A 365 6.79 -37.19 -28.19
N TYR A 366 5.72 -36.94 -28.94
CA TYR A 366 5.00 -35.68 -28.89
C TYR A 366 4.39 -35.42 -27.52
N ARG A 367 3.81 -36.44 -26.85
CA ARG A 367 3.32 -36.30 -25.47
C ARG A 367 4.43 -35.96 -24.48
N SER A 368 5.57 -36.65 -24.55
CA SER A 368 6.74 -36.36 -23.70
C SER A 368 7.26 -34.94 -23.93
N ARG A 369 7.31 -34.49 -25.20
CA ARG A 369 7.71 -33.12 -25.53
C ARG A 369 6.71 -32.08 -25.03
N GLU A 370 5.42 -32.35 -25.16
CA GLU A 370 4.35 -31.50 -24.65
C GLU A 370 4.42 -31.38 -23.11
N GLU A 371 4.66 -32.49 -22.42
CA GLU A 371 4.88 -32.52 -20.97
C GLU A 371 6.11 -31.69 -20.57
N GLN A 372 7.24 -31.85 -21.27
CA GLN A 372 8.44 -31.04 -21.04
C GLN A 372 8.18 -29.54 -21.24
N LEU A 373 7.52 -29.15 -22.34
CA LEU A 373 7.19 -27.76 -22.62
C LEU A 373 6.21 -27.20 -21.58
N SER A 374 5.22 -27.99 -21.16
CA SER A 374 4.27 -27.59 -20.12
C SER A 374 4.97 -27.40 -18.76
N SER A 375 5.92 -28.26 -18.42
CA SER A 375 6.72 -28.17 -17.20
C SER A 375 7.65 -26.95 -17.23
N ALA A 376 8.33 -26.70 -18.35
CA ALA A 376 9.17 -25.52 -18.54
C ALA A 376 8.34 -24.23 -18.46
N ALA A 377 7.16 -24.18 -19.10
CA ALA A 377 6.25 -23.04 -19.03
C ALA A 377 5.78 -22.78 -17.58
N ARG A 378 5.45 -23.84 -16.82
CA ARG A 378 5.10 -23.73 -15.39
C ARG A 378 6.29 -23.23 -14.56
N ALA A 379 7.51 -23.71 -14.84
CA ALA A 379 8.73 -23.27 -14.16
C ALA A 379 9.04 -21.79 -14.44
N TYR A 380 8.93 -21.35 -15.70
CA TYR A 380 9.09 -19.94 -16.07
C TYR A 380 8.04 -19.06 -15.42
N LYS A 381 6.76 -19.48 -15.41
CA LYS A 381 5.69 -18.77 -14.69
C LYS A 381 6.02 -18.61 -13.20
N LYS A 382 6.51 -19.67 -12.54
CA LYS A 382 6.90 -19.63 -11.13
C LYS A 382 8.10 -18.69 -10.88
N ARG A 383 9.11 -18.73 -11.76
CA ARG A 383 10.27 -17.83 -11.69
C ARG A 383 9.87 -16.37 -11.89
N LEU A 384 9.00 -16.12 -12.87
CA LEU A 384 8.47 -14.78 -13.16
C LEU A 384 7.67 -14.23 -11.97
N GLN A 385 6.82 -15.05 -11.34
CA GLN A 385 6.13 -14.67 -10.11
C GLN A 385 7.10 -14.35 -8.97
N LYS A 386 8.21 -15.09 -8.83
CA LYS A 386 9.25 -14.76 -7.83
C LYS A 386 9.91 -13.42 -8.12
N ILE A 387 10.23 -13.12 -9.38
CA ILE A 387 10.80 -11.84 -9.79
C ILE A 387 9.83 -10.69 -9.52
N ILE A 388 8.55 -10.86 -9.83
CA ILE A 388 7.51 -9.86 -9.55
C ILE A 388 7.44 -9.57 -8.04
N LYS A 389 7.42 -10.61 -7.19
CA LYS A 389 7.42 -10.43 -5.73
C LYS A 389 8.65 -9.69 -5.22
N THR A 390 9.83 -10.00 -5.77
CA THR A 390 11.06 -9.26 -5.41
C THR A 390 11.04 -7.82 -5.91
N HIS A 391 10.45 -7.56 -7.09
CA HIS A 391 10.28 -6.22 -7.63
C HIS A 391 9.31 -5.39 -6.78
N GLU A 392 8.18 -5.97 -6.37
CA GLU A 392 7.23 -5.34 -5.44
C GLU A 392 7.88 -5.00 -4.10
N ALA A 393 8.65 -5.93 -3.52
CA ALA A 393 9.39 -5.68 -2.28
C ALA A 393 10.43 -4.55 -2.43
N LEU A 394 11.14 -4.51 -3.56
CA LEU A 394 12.10 -3.44 -3.87
C LEU A 394 11.40 -2.09 -4.06
N LEU A 395 10.25 -2.06 -4.74
CA LEU A 395 9.44 -0.85 -4.90
C LEU A 395 8.96 -0.31 -3.55
N ILE A 396 8.56 -1.17 -2.62
CA ILE A 396 8.18 -0.78 -1.26
C ILE A 396 9.38 -0.16 -0.53
N ALA A 397 10.56 -0.78 -0.62
CA ALA A 397 11.78 -0.24 0.00
C ALA A 397 12.18 1.12 -0.61
N TYR A 398 12.12 1.25 -1.94
CA TYR A 398 12.37 2.50 -2.65
C TYR A 398 11.39 3.60 -2.23
N ARG A 399 10.09 3.27 -2.12
CA ARG A 399 9.05 4.17 -1.61
C ARG A 399 9.40 4.72 -0.23
N MET A 400 9.70 3.82 0.70
CA MET A 400 10.01 4.20 2.08
C MET A 400 11.22 5.14 2.13
N GLN A 401 12.25 4.85 1.32
CA GLN A 401 13.43 5.69 1.23
C GLN A 401 13.11 7.07 0.63
N ARG A 402 12.31 7.13 -0.44
CA ARG A 402 11.88 8.39 -1.07
C ARG A 402 11.06 9.25 -0.11
N GLU A 403 10.10 8.65 0.60
CA GLU A 403 9.30 9.34 1.62
C GLU A 403 10.17 9.86 2.77
N GLN A 404 11.18 9.12 3.20
CA GLN A 404 12.15 9.58 4.21
C GLN A 404 12.96 10.79 3.72
N ILE A 405 13.46 10.78 2.47
CA ILE A 405 14.20 11.90 1.89
C ILE A 405 13.31 13.15 1.79
N LEU A 406 12.07 12.98 1.31
CA LEU A 406 11.09 14.07 1.25
C LEU A 406 10.74 14.62 2.63
N ALA A 407 10.64 13.77 3.66
CA ALA A 407 10.33 14.16 5.03
C ALA A 407 11.50 14.88 5.74
N LEU A 408 12.74 14.47 5.46
CA LEU A 408 13.94 15.07 6.05
C LEU A 408 14.20 16.49 5.53
N GLY A 409 13.71 16.84 4.34
CA GLY A 409 13.80 18.20 3.80
C GLY A 409 15.22 18.74 3.65
N GLU A 410 16.23 17.86 3.66
CA GLU A 410 17.64 18.23 3.50
C GLU A 410 17.85 18.78 2.09
N ARG A 411 18.22 20.06 2.01
CA ARG A 411 18.58 20.72 0.75
C ARG A 411 19.81 20.05 0.16
N GLY A 412 19.61 19.12 -0.77
CA GLY A 412 20.69 18.53 -1.56
C GLY A 412 20.47 17.09 -2.01
N LEU A 413 19.52 16.36 -1.42
CA LEU A 413 19.19 15.00 -1.83
C LEU A 413 17.99 15.00 -2.77
N ASP A 414 18.22 14.60 -4.02
CA ASP A 414 17.14 14.36 -4.99
C ASP A 414 16.40 13.06 -4.60
N PRO A 415 15.08 13.10 -4.32
CA PRO A 415 14.29 11.92 -4.04
C PRO A 415 14.20 10.93 -5.21
N GLY A 416 14.55 11.37 -6.42
CA GLY A 416 14.48 10.58 -7.64
C GLY A 416 13.05 10.43 -8.20
N PRO A 417 12.93 9.73 -9.35
CA PRO A 417 11.67 9.63 -10.09
C PRO A 417 10.56 8.91 -9.30
N PRO A 418 9.28 9.30 -9.47
CA PRO A 418 8.16 8.65 -8.81
C PRO A 418 8.07 7.13 -9.09
N GLU A 419 7.53 6.38 -8.13
CA GLU A 419 7.36 4.92 -8.23
C GLU A 419 6.57 4.45 -9.45
N SER A 420 5.69 5.29 -9.99
CA SER A 420 4.94 5.05 -11.22
C SER A 420 5.85 4.84 -12.45
N HIS A 421 7.10 5.29 -12.41
CA HIS A 421 8.06 5.05 -13.50
C HIS A 421 8.60 3.61 -13.54
N PHE A 422 8.42 2.85 -12.47
CA PHE A 422 8.98 1.49 -12.33
C PHE A 422 7.91 0.40 -12.37
N SER A 423 6.66 0.74 -12.70
CA SER A 423 5.57 -0.23 -12.79
C SER A 423 5.71 -1.14 -14.01
N LEU A 424 5.45 -2.44 -13.80
CA LEU A 424 5.49 -3.45 -14.86
C LEU A 424 4.27 -3.29 -15.77
N THR A 425 4.45 -2.86 -17.01
CA THR A 425 3.38 -2.50 -17.96
C THR A 425 2.53 -3.69 -18.44
N ASP A 426 2.93 -4.92 -18.12
CA ASP A 426 2.32 -6.10 -18.71
C ASP A 426 1.01 -6.48 -17.98
N GLY A 427 -0.11 -6.17 -18.62
CA GLY A 427 -1.44 -6.33 -18.04
C GLY A 427 -1.72 -7.77 -17.62
N GLU A 428 -1.26 -8.78 -18.38
CA GLU A 428 -1.51 -10.20 -18.10
C GLU A 428 -0.90 -10.70 -16.78
N LEU A 429 0.08 -9.98 -16.23
CA LEU A 429 0.82 -10.35 -15.02
C LEU A 429 0.29 -9.67 -13.76
N GLN A 430 -0.45 -8.57 -13.90
CA GLN A 430 -0.98 -7.81 -12.78
C GLN A 430 -2.43 -8.20 -12.46
N VAL A 431 -2.67 -8.55 -11.20
CA VAL A 431 -4.02 -8.65 -10.63
C VAL A 431 -4.69 -7.27 -10.72
N GLU A 432 -6.01 -7.22 -10.87
CA GLU A 432 -6.78 -5.97 -11.01
C GLU A 432 -6.47 -4.96 -9.89
N GLN A 433 -6.28 -5.44 -8.66
CA GLN A 433 -5.84 -4.64 -7.51
C GLN A 433 -4.47 -3.97 -7.72
N SER A 434 -3.51 -4.66 -8.34
CA SER A 434 -2.19 -4.10 -8.65
C SER A 434 -2.27 -3.04 -9.75
N ARG A 435 -3.19 -3.20 -10.71
CA ARG A 435 -3.45 -2.21 -11.77
C ARG A 435 -4.12 -0.95 -11.21
N GLU A 436 -5.08 -1.09 -10.30
CA GLU A 436 -5.70 0.04 -9.61
C GLU A 436 -4.70 0.78 -8.73
N LEU A 437 -3.87 0.06 -7.98
CA LEU A 437 -2.76 0.66 -7.23
C LEU A 437 -1.79 1.39 -8.16
N GLN A 438 -1.54 0.89 -9.38
CA GLN A 438 -0.72 1.59 -10.35
C GLN A 438 -1.36 2.89 -10.83
N ARG A 439 -2.66 2.89 -11.16
CA ARG A 439 -3.40 4.11 -11.53
C ARG A 439 -3.33 5.16 -10.43
N LEU A 440 -3.57 4.75 -9.17
CA LEU A 440 -3.47 5.63 -8.01
C LEU A 440 -2.05 6.19 -7.82
N ARG A 441 -1.01 5.41 -8.13
CA ARG A 441 0.39 5.90 -8.10
C ARG A 441 0.66 6.92 -9.20
N GLU A 442 0.15 6.71 -10.40
CA GLU A 442 0.27 7.66 -11.51
C GLU A 442 -0.46 8.97 -11.19
N ASP A 443 -1.66 8.90 -10.61
CA ASP A 443 -2.42 10.08 -10.18
C ASP A 443 -1.72 10.83 -9.05
N LYS A 444 -1.17 10.10 -8.05
CA LYS A 444 -0.34 10.70 -6.99
C LYS A 444 0.86 11.44 -7.59
N ALA A 445 1.59 10.82 -8.53
CA ALA A 445 2.74 11.45 -9.17
C ALA A 445 2.35 12.71 -9.96
N ARG A 446 1.22 12.68 -10.68
CA ARG A 446 0.68 13.87 -11.38
C ARG A 446 0.37 15.01 -10.42
N LEU A 447 -0.28 14.71 -9.29
CA LEU A 447 -0.60 15.71 -8.26
C LEU A 447 0.66 16.26 -7.58
N GLU A 448 1.68 15.42 -7.32
CA GLU A 448 2.98 15.86 -6.79
C GLU A 448 3.70 16.82 -7.76
N CYS A 449 3.69 16.54 -9.06
CA CYS A 449 4.22 17.44 -10.09
C CYS A 449 3.47 18.78 -10.13
N GLN A 450 2.13 18.74 -10.14
CA GLN A 450 1.30 19.96 -10.13
C GLN A 450 1.54 20.82 -8.88
N LEU A 451 1.71 20.20 -7.70
CA LEU A 451 2.06 20.89 -6.46
C LEU A 451 3.45 21.53 -6.53
N SER A 452 4.43 20.80 -7.07
CA SER A 452 5.80 21.31 -7.25
C SER A 452 5.84 22.48 -8.22
N ASP A 453 5.10 22.39 -9.34
CA ASP A 453 4.97 23.48 -10.32
C ASP A 453 4.26 24.70 -9.74
N ALA A 454 3.19 24.50 -8.95
CA ALA A 454 2.49 25.58 -8.26
C ALA A 454 3.38 26.28 -7.20
N LEU A 455 4.18 25.52 -6.46
CA LEU A 455 5.17 26.05 -5.53
C LEU A 455 6.30 26.78 -6.27
N GLY A 456 6.74 26.27 -7.41
CA GLY A 456 7.71 26.92 -8.30
C GLY A 456 7.19 28.24 -8.87
N GLN A 457 5.93 28.30 -9.31
CA GLN A 457 5.29 29.52 -9.77
C GLN A 457 5.10 30.56 -8.65
N LYS A 458 4.81 30.11 -7.42
CA LYS A 458 4.73 30.97 -6.23
C LYS A 458 6.10 31.56 -5.85
N ASN A 459 7.17 30.78 -5.96
CA ASN A 459 8.54 31.24 -5.73
C ASN A 459 9.07 32.11 -6.88
N ALA A 460 8.66 31.87 -8.14
CA ALA A 460 9.01 32.75 -9.27
C ALA A 460 8.32 34.13 -9.19
N ARG A 461 7.14 34.22 -8.55
CA ARG A 461 6.51 35.51 -8.17
C ARG A 461 7.19 36.20 -6.97
N PHE A 462 8.10 35.52 -6.29
CA PHE A 462 8.86 35.99 -5.13
C PHE A 462 10.37 35.79 -5.34
N ASN A 463 10.94 36.38 -6.39
CA ASN A 463 12.38 36.62 -6.43
C ASN A 463 12.69 38.00 -5.81
N PRO A 464 13.42 38.07 -4.69
CA PRO A 464 13.99 39.32 -4.21
C PRO A 464 15.37 39.55 -4.84
N VAL A 465 15.66 40.83 -5.07
CA VAL A 465 16.96 41.47 -5.34
C VAL A 465 17.38 41.61 -6.81
N GLN A 466 17.14 42.81 -7.36
CA GLN A 466 18.27 43.69 -7.68
C GLN A 466 17.88 45.15 -7.48
N SER A 467 18.79 45.87 -6.83
CA SER A 467 18.66 47.27 -6.46
C SER A 467 18.49 48.14 -7.71
N VAL A 468 17.37 48.87 -7.83
CA VAL A 468 17.37 50.16 -8.53
C VAL A 468 16.43 51.08 -7.76
N SER A 469 17.01 52.22 -7.39
CA SER A 469 16.42 53.44 -6.83
C SER A 469 14.90 53.57 -6.87
N PHE A 470 14.38 53.89 -5.68
CA PHE A 470 13.28 54.80 -5.42
C PHE A 470 12.93 55.71 -6.61
N GLN A 471 11.82 55.42 -7.29
CA GLN A 471 11.01 56.46 -7.94
C GLN A 471 9.56 56.01 -8.04
N GLU A 472 8.73 56.80 -7.38
CA GLU A 472 7.27 56.73 -7.34
C GLU A 472 6.69 56.67 -8.76
N THR A 473 5.94 55.62 -9.07
CA THR A 473 4.89 55.69 -10.10
C THR A 473 3.64 55.01 -9.58
N GLY A 474 2.67 55.84 -9.20
CA GLY A 474 1.34 55.41 -8.76
C GLY A 474 0.57 54.78 -9.91
N ASN A 475 0.61 53.46 -10.02
CA ASN A 475 -0.36 52.68 -10.81
C ASN A 475 -0.52 51.22 -10.34
N SER A 476 0.09 50.81 -9.23
CA SER A 476 0.02 49.42 -8.73
C SER A 476 -1.34 49.04 -8.13
N GLY A 477 -2.20 50.00 -7.78
CA GLY A 477 -3.50 49.73 -7.16
C GLY A 477 -4.53 49.12 -8.11
N ARG A 478 -4.62 49.63 -9.34
CA ARG A 478 -5.62 49.20 -10.33
C ARG A 478 -5.38 47.78 -10.85
N ILE A 479 -4.11 47.42 -11.11
CA ILE A 479 -3.76 46.09 -11.63
C ILE A 479 -4.03 45.00 -10.57
N ALA A 480 -3.81 45.30 -9.29
CA ALA A 480 -4.13 44.38 -8.20
C ALA A 480 -5.64 44.17 -8.06
N GLU A 481 -6.42 45.24 -8.21
CA GLU A 481 -7.87 45.19 -8.08
C GLU A 481 -8.55 44.43 -9.24
N ASP A 482 -8.09 44.66 -10.48
CA ASP A 482 -8.54 43.93 -11.67
C ASP A 482 -8.17 42.43 -11.58
N ALA A 483 -6.94 42.11 -11.15
CA ALA A 483 -6.52 40.73 -10.90
C ALA A 483 -7.36 40.04 -9.81
N TRP A 484 -7.77 40.77 -8.77
CA TRP A 484 -8.68 40.27 -7.74
C TRP A 484 -10.12 40.11 -8.24
N VAL A 485 -10.58 40.95 -9.16
CA VAL A 485 -11.88 40.79 -9.85
C VAL A 485 -11.86 39.52 -10.69
N ASP A 486 -10.78 39.26 -11.43
CA ASP A 486 -10.61 38.05 -12.25
C ASP A 486 -10.58 36.78 -11.40
N ILE A 487 -9.85 36.78 -10.27
CA ILE A 487 -9.84 35.64 -9.33
C ILE A 487 -11.24 35.39 -8.76
N ARG A 488 -11.97 36.45 -8.38
CA ARG A 488 -13.36 36.30 -7.88
C ARG A 488 -14.30 35.79 -8.97
N LYS A 489 -14.10 36.20 -10.22
CA LYS A 489 -14.87 35.73 -11.38
C LYS A 489 -14.58 34.25 -11.64
N GLN A 490 -13.31 33.85 -11.68
CA GLN A 490 -12.90 32.45 -11.84
C GLN A 490 -13.42 31.56 -10.70
N LEU A 491 -13.39 32.04 -9.46
CA LEU A 491 -13.90 31.28 -8.32
C LEU A 491 -15.43 31.10 -8.41
N LYS A 492 -16.15 32.13 -8.87
CA LYS A 492 -17.60 32.03 -9.13
C LYS A 492 -17.91 31.09 -10.28
N GLU A 493 -17.17 31.17 -11.39
CA GLU A 493 -17.33 30.29 -12.55
C GLU A 493 -17.01 28.84 -12.21
N PHE A 494 -15.93 28.58 -11.46
CA PHE A 494 -15.59 27.25 -10.98
C PHE A 494 -16.67 26.69 -10.04
N THR A 495 -17.14 27.50 -9.09
CA THR A 495 -18.21 27.09 -8.16
C THR A 495 -19.50 26.79 -8.91
N HIS A 496 -19.86 27.64 -9.88
CA HIS A 496 -21.09 27.46 -10.66
C HIS A 496 -20.99 26.26 -11.60
N SER A 497 -19.87 26.07 -12.31
CA SER A 497 -19.64 24.91 -13.18
C SER A 497 -19.67 23.60 -12.37
N THR A 498 -18.99 23.57 -11.22
CA THR A 498 -18.97 22.39 -10.34
C THR A 498 -20.37 22.09 -9.81
N GLN A 499 -21.12 23.13 -9.43
CA GLN A 499 -22.50 22.97 -8.99
C GLN A 499 -23.41 22.45 -10.11
N GLU A 500 -23.31 23.00 -11.32
CA GLU A 500 -24.08 22.51 -12.47
C GLU A 500 -23.76 21.05 -12.81
N ASP A 501 -22.49 20.65 -12.76
CA ASP A 501 -22.09 19.26 -12.98
C ASP A 501 -22.69 18.33 -11.93
N GLN A 502 -22.65 18.72 -10.65
CA GLN A 502 -23.28 17.97 -9.57
C GLN A 502 -24.81 17.90 -9.71
N GLU A 503 -25.46 18.97 -10.15
CA GLU A 503 -26.90 18.99 -10.40
C GLU A 503 -27.27 18.10 -11.59
N ARG A 504 -26.45 18.07 -12.65
CA ARG A 504 -26.62 17.14 -13.79
C ARG A 504 -26.45 15.69 -13.36
N GLU A 505 -25.41 15.37 -12.60
CA GLU A 505 -25.19 14.02 -12.06
C GLU A 505 -26.35 13.59 -11.16
N ARG A 506 -26.81 14.48 -10.26
CA ARG A 506 -27.97 14.23 -9.41
C ARG A 506 -29.23 13.97 -10.24
N ALA A 507 -29.49 14.76 -11.28
CA ALA A 507 -30.63 14.54 -12.17
C ALA A 507 -30.54 13.20 -12.93
N GLN A 508 -29.36 12.83 -13.41
CA GLN A 508 -29.12 11.54 -14.07
C GLN A 508 -29.33 10.36 -13.12
N LEU A 509 -28.81 10.46 -11.90
CA LEU A 509 -28.99 9.43 -10.87
C LEU A 509 -30.47 9.27 -10.48
N ILE A 510 -31.20 10.38 -10.33
CA ILE A 510 -32.65 10.34 -10.07
C ILE A 510 -33.38 9.65 -11.22
N THR A 511 -33.09 10.01 -12.47
CA THR A 511 -33.73 9.40 -13.65
C THR A 511 -33.42 7.90 -13.74
N ARG A 512 -32.18 7.49 -13.44
CA ARG A 512 -31.81 6.08 -13.42
C ARG A 512 -32.49 5.32 -12.28
N ALA A 513 -32.62 5.94 -11.11
CA ALA A 513 -33.32 5.37 -9.98
C ALA A 513 -34.82 5.19 -10.27
N THR A 514 -35.49 6.18 -10.88
CA THR A 514 -36.92 6.06 -11.24
C THR A 514 -37.15 4.95 -12.26
N VAL A 515 -36.29 4.83 -13.28
CA VAL A 515 -36.39 3.73 -14.26
C VAL A 515 -36.18 2.37 -13.60
N ALA A 516 -35.22 2.26 -12.67
CA ALA A 516 -35.00 1.02 -11.93
C ALA A 516 -36.21 0.68 -11.03
N GLU A 517 -36.83 1.66 -10.38
CA GLU A 517 -38.06 1.48 -9.61
C GLU A 517 -39.22 0.99 -10.49
N GLU A 518 -39.40 1.57 -11.68
CA GLU A 518 -40.40 1.13 -12.66
C GLU A 518 -40.15 -0.31 -13.12
N GLN A 519 -38.91 -0.69 -13.44
CA GLN A 519 -38.55 -2.07 -13.81
C GLN A 519 -38.87 -3.07 -12.69
N VAL A 520 -38.61 -2.71 -11.44
CA VAL A 520 -38.95 -3.56 -10.29
C VAL A 520 -40.46 -3.70 -10.16
N LEU A 521 -41.22 -2.62 -10.35
CA LEU A 521 -42.69 -2.69 -10.37
C LEU A 521 -43.20 -3.58 -11.49
N GLU A 522 -42.65 -3.48 -12.70
CA GLU A 522 -43.03 -4.36 -13.83
C GLU A 522 -42.74 -5.84 -13.55
N LEU A 523 -41.57 -6.14 -12.98
CA LEU A 523 -41.21 -7.50 -12.57
C LEU A 523 -42.13 -8.03 -11.46
N GLN A 524 -42.48 -7.18 -10.50
CA GLN A 524 -43.41 -7.53 -9.44
C GLN A 524 -44.81 -7.81 -10.02
N ASP A 525 -45.29 -6.96 -10.92
CA ASP A 525 -46.57 -7.14 -11.64
C ASP A 525 -46.58 -8.42 -12.48
N TYR A 526 -45.45 -8.74 -13.13
CA TYR A 526 -45.27 -9.99 -13.86
C TYR A 526 -45.36 -11.19 -12.93
N VAL A 527 -44.64 -11.17 -11.80
CA VAL A 527 -44.71 -12.23 -10.79
C VAL A 527 -46.12 -12.38 -10.27
N ASP A 528 -46.81 -11.31 -9.91
CA ASP A 528 -48.17 -11.37 -9.37
C ASP A 528 -49.18 -11.94 -10.39
N LYS A 529 -49.10 -11.50 -11.65
CA LYS A 529 -49.96 -12.02 -12.74
C LYS A 529 -49.68 -13.49 -13.05
N HIS A 530 -48.41 -13.88 -13.09
CA HIS A 530 -48.01 -15.21 -13.53
C HIS A 530 -48.02 -16.25 -12.39
N LEU A 531 -47.72 -15.87 -11.16
CA LEU A 531 -47.74 -16.78 -10.00
C LEU A 531 -49.15 -17.32 -9.74
N GLY A 532 -50.18 -16.48 -9.85
CA GLY A 532 -51.58 -16.90 -9.76
C GLY A 532 -51.96 -17.90 -10.86
N ARG A 533 -51.57 -17.61 -12.10
CA ARG A 533 -51.79 -18.49 -13.27
C ARG A 533 -51.05 -19.82 -13.13
N TYR A 534 -49.79 -19.80 -12.72
CA TYR A 534 -49.01 -21.01 -12.48
C TYR A 534 -49.60 -21.85 -11.34
N LYS A 535 -50.07 -21.23 -10.26
CA LYS A 535 -50.77 -21.95 -9.19
C LYS A 535 -52.05 -22.62 -9.70
N GLN A 536 -52.86 -21.90 -10.49
CA GLN A 536 -54.08 -22.45 -11.09
C GLN A 536 -53.77 -23.58 -12.08
N GLU A 537 -52.73 -23.44 -12.91
CA GLU A 537 -52.32 -24.46 -13.87
C GLU A 537 -51.74 -25.68 -13.17
N VAL A 538 -50.93 -25.50 -12.12
CA VAL A 538 -50.46 -26.59 -11.26
C VAL A 538 -51.63 -27.31 -10.60
N MET A 539 -52.66 -26.60 -10.14
CA MET A 539 -53.88 -27.23 -9.63
C MET A 539 -54.66 -27.97 -10.72
N ARG A 540 -54.80 -27.40 -11.92
CA ARG A 540 -55.46 -28.04 -13.07
C ARG A 540 -54.74 -29.32 -13.50
N LEU A 541 -53.41 -29.28 -13.59
CA LEU A 541 -52.57 -30.43 -13.92
C LEU A 541 -52.65 -31.50 -12.83
N ARG A 542 -52.67 -31.12 -11.55
CA ARG A 542 -52.87 -32.06 -10.43
C ARG A 542 -54.23 -32.75 -10.46
N ARG A 543 -55.30 -32.04 -10.85
CA ARG A 543 -56.63 -32.62 -11.10
C ARG A 543 -56.62 -33.62 -12.23
N LEU A 544 -56.01 -33.28 -13.36
CA LEU A 544 -55.89 -34.18 -14.52
C LEU A 544 -55.07 -35.43 -14.20
N LEU A 545 -54.08 -35.31 -13.31
CA LEU A 545 -53.26 -36.43 -12.86
C LEU A 545 -53.88 -37.23 -11.69
N GLY A 546 -55.10 -36.89 -11.24
CA GLY A 546 -55.80 -37.63 -10.17
C GLY A 546 -55.13 -37.54 -8.79
N THR A 547 -54.22 -36.58 -8.58
CA THR A 547 -53.40 -36.46 -7.36
C THR A 547 -54.02 -35.59 -6.26
N GLU A 548 -55.32 -35.28 -6.34
CA GLU A 548 -56.01 -34.52 -5.27
C GLU A 548 -56.28 -35.35 -4.01
N ALA A 549 -56.18 -36.68 -4.06
CA ALA A 549 -56.30 -37.55 -2.90
C ALA A 549 -54.90 -37.95 -2.38
N GLY A 550 -54.25 -37.07 -1.62
CA GLY A 550 -52.95 -37.42 -1.04
C GLY A 550 -52.17 -36.28 -0.42
N ARG A 551 -52.79 -35.47 0.45
CA ARG A 551 -52.02 -34.72 1.45
C ARG A 551 -52.21 -35.36 2.80
N ALA A 552 -51.23 -36.20 3.15
CA ALA A 552 -50.94 -36.57 4.52
C ALA A 552 -50.88 -35.29 5.37
N HIS A 553 -51.55 -35.35 6.51
CA HIS A 553 -51.43 -34.37 7.57
C HIS A 553 -49.99 -34.42 8.08
N SER A 554 -49.13 -33.51 7.60
CA SER A 554 -47.86 -33.23 8.25
C SER A 554 -47.42 -31.81 7.94
N ALA A 555 -46.94 -31.15 8.99
CA ALA A 555 -46.55 -29.75 9.09
C ALA A 555 -47.71 -28.73 9.04
N GLN A 556 -48.30 -28.53 10.22
CA GLN A 556 -48.88 -27.27 10.66
C GLN A 556 -47.95 -26.12 10.24
N ALA A 557 -48.36 -25.32 9.27
CA ALA A 557 -47.68 -24.08 8.95
C ALA A 557 -47.84 -23.10 10.13
N PRO A 558 -46.77 -22.45 10.62
CA PRO A 558 -46.94 -21.33 11.52
C PRO A 558 -47.60 -20.19 10.73
N GLU A 559 -48.60 -19.56 11.36
CA GLU A 559 -49.35 -18.44 10.79
C GLU A 559 -48.45 -17.39 10.13
N PRO A 560 -48.89 -16.76 9.02
CA PRO A 560 -48.20 -15.61 8.48
C PRO A 560 -48.34 -14.46 9.47
N ARG A 561 -47.28 -14.20 10.26
CA ARG A 561 -47.14 -12.93 10.98
C ARG A 561 -47.30 -11.82 9.95
N ALA A 562 -48.29 -10.96 10.17
CA ALA A 562 -48.54 -9.78 9.37
C ALA A 562 -47.23 -8.99 9.19
N LEU A 563 -46.72 -8.95 7.97
CA LEU A 563 -45.68 -8.01 7.58
C LEU A 563 -46.25 -6.61 7.78
N ARG A 564 -45.85 -5.97 8.88
CA ARG A 564 -46.03 -4.54 9.08
C ARG A 564 -45.43 -3.86 7.85
N ARG A 565 -46.27 -3.16 7.09
CA ARG A 565 -45.82 -2.18 6.10
C ARG A 565 -44.79 -1.26 6.78
N PRO A 566 -43.58 -1.09 6.24
CA PRO A 566 -42.74 0.00 6.68
C PRO A 566 -43.48 1.29 6.31
N LYS A 567 -43.74 2.13 7.31
CA LYS A 567 -44.24 3.49 7.11
C LYS A 567 -43.25 4.19 6.18
N LYS A 568 -43.73 4.67 5.03
CA LYS A 568 -43.05 5.71 4.27
C LYS A 568 -42.90 6.90 5.22
N ASN A 569 -41.68 7.18 5.66
CA ASN A 569 -41.35 8.50 6.22
C ASN A 569 -40.98 9.39 5.03
N PRO A 570 -41.76 10.44 4.72
CA PRO A 570 -41.33 11.47 3.80
C PRO A 570 -40.52 12.47 4.62
N SER A 571 -39.20 12.33 4.63
CA SER A 571 -38.35 13.36 5.22
C SER A 571 -36.94 13.18 4.70
N TYR A 572 -36.64 13.87 3.59
CA TYR A 572 -35.44 14.68 3.45
C TYR A 572 -35.76 15.74 2.38
N GLU A 573 -36.40 16.82 2.81
CA GLU A 573 -36.04 18.15 2.34
C GLU A 573 -34.71 18.50 3.02
N ILE A 574 -33.68 18.65 2.19
CA ILE A 574 -32.61 19.66 2.15
C ILE A 574 -31.53 19.09 1.22
#